data_AF-A0A1X6ZP69-F1
#
_entry.id   AF-A0A1X6ZP69-F1
#
_cell.length_a   1.000
_cell.length_b   1.000
_cell.length_c   1.000
_cell.angle_alpha   90.00
_cell.angle_beta   90.00
_cell.angle_gamma   90.00
#
_symmetry.space_group_name_H-M   'P 1'
#
loop_
_entity.id
_entity.type
_entity.pdbx_description
1 polymer ?
#
loop_
_entity_poly.entity_id
_entity_poly.type
_entity_poly.pdbx_seq_one_letter_code
_entity_poly.pdbx_strand_id
1 'polypeptide(L)'
;MKSRITLSLTEEGQFEMHLNEKGRDDLIELLQSLDRDCEHFHLAPEDYGMDCAVSEIPYRETDRVFTWGKILFRPDDWDREYFPHVMDEKTDSPT
;
A
#
# COMPACT_ATOMS: atom_id res chain seq x y z
N MET A 1 1.45 -20.35 9.04
CA MET A 1 1.44 -19.11 9.86
C MET A 1 0.39 -18.17 9.29
N LYS A 2 -0.40 -17.48 10.10
CA LYS A 2 -1.41 -16.53 9.61
C LYS A 2 -0.72 -15.28 9.07
N SER A 3 -1.19 -14.75 7.93
CA SER A 3 -0.74 -13.47 7.40
C SER A 3 -1.10 -12.33 8.35
N ARG A 4 -0.16 -11.41 8.61
CA ARG A 4 -0.41 -10.22 9.44
C ARG A 4 0.27 -9.02 8.80
N ILE A 5 -0.56 -8.09 8.36
CA ILE A 5 -0.20 -6.82 7.75
C ILE A 5 -0.94 -5.72 8.50
N THR A 6 -0.26 -4.83 9.20
CA THR A 6 -0.90 -3.65 9.83
C THR A 6 -0.36 -2.40 9.17
N LEU A 7 -1.26 -1.51 8.75
CA LEU A 7 -0.94 -0.21 8.17
C LEU A 7 -1.29 0.87 9.19
N SER A 8 -0.34 1.73 9.54
CA SER A 8 -0.57 2.76 10.55
C SER A 8 0.08 4.09 10.20
N LEU A 9 -0.51 5.15 10.75
CA LEU A 9 0.12 6.45 10.92
C LEU A 9 0.51 6.60 12.39
N THR A 10 1.79 6.81 12.67
CA THR A 10 2.27 7.05 14.03
C THR A 10 1.81 8.43 14.53
N GLU A 11 1.93 8.68 15.83
CA GLU A 11 1.65 10.00 16.42
C GLU A 11 2.50 11.12 15.80
N GLU A 12 3.72 10.81 15.36
CA GLU A 12 4.61 11.74 14.66
C GLU A 12 4.27 11.92 13.17
N GLY A 13 3.21 11.28 12.68
CA GLY A 13 2.76 11.37 11.29
C GLY A 13 3.55 10.49 10.32
N GLN A 14 4.28 9.48 10.80
CA GLN A 14 5.01 8.56 9.94
C GLN A 14 4.11 7.41 9.49
N PHE A 15 4.19 7.05 8.22
CA PHE A 15 3.56 5.83 7.73
C PHE A 15 4.42 4.62 8.09
N GLU A 16 3.79 3.60 8.67
CA GLU A 16 4.42 2.31 8.95
C GLU A 16 3.55 1.16 8.39
N MET A 17 4.21 0.18 7.78
CA MET A 17 3.62 -1.10 7.37
C MET A 17 4.34 -2.22 8.11
N HIS A 18 3.65 -2.85 9.05
CA HIS A 18 4.18 -3.96 9.82
C HIS A 18 3.77 -5.28 9.19
N LEU A 19 4.74 -6.15 8.96
CA LEU A 19 4.55 -7.44 8.29
C LEU A 19 5.15 -8.55 9.15
N ASN A 20 4.46 -9.68 9.25
CA ASN A 20 5.13 -10.94 9.59
C ASN A 20 5.59 -11.67 8.31
N GLU A 21 6.28 -12.80 8.45
CA GLU A 21 6.88 -13.53 7.33
C GLU A 21 5.83 -13.89 6.26
N LYS A 22 4.68 -14.43 6.68
CA LYS A 22 3.59 -14.77 5.76
C LYS A 22 2.99 -13.54 5.07
N GLY A 23 2.77 -12.44 5.82
CA GLY A 23 2.23 -11.20 5.25
C GLY A 23 3.18 -10.53 4.26
N ARG A 24 4.48 -10.61 4.50
CA ARG A 24 5.49 -10.20 3.52
C ARG A 24 5.40 -11.03 2.24
N ASP A 25 5.37 -12.35 2.38
CA ASP A 25 5.38 -13.24 1.21
C ASP A 25 4.09 -13.07 0.37
N ASP A 26 2.93 -12.94 1.02
CA ASP A 26 1.64 -12.69 0.35
C ASP A 26 1.62 -11.34 -0.37
N LEU A 27 2.13 -10.29 0.28
CA LEU A 27 2.22 -8.97 -0.33
C LEU A 27 3.14 -8.97 -1.55
N ILE A 28 4.27 -9.67 -1.50
CA ILE A 28 5.20 -9.78 -2.63
C ILE A 28 4.53 -10.51 -3.80
N GLU A 29 3.81 -11.60 -3.54
CA GLU A 29 3.09 -12.34 -4.58
C GLU A 29 2.07 -11.43 -5.30
N LEU A 30 1.26 -10.69 -4.54
CA LEU A 30 0.28 -9.75 -5.10
C LEU A 30 0.96 -8.62 -5.88
N LEU A 31 2.04 -8.03 -5.35
CA LEU A 31 2.81 -7.01 -6.06
C LEU A 31 3.39 -7.52 -7.38
N GLN A 32 3.85 -8.76 -7.42
CA GLN A 32 4.40 -9.39 -8.63
C GLN A 32 3.32 -9.79 -9.63
N SER A 33 2.08 -9.95 -9.21
CA SER A 33 0.94 -10.22 -10.10
C SER A 33 0.38 -8.99 -10.80
N LEU A 34 0.82 -7.78 -10.42
CA LEU A 34 0.36 -6.55 -11.04
C LEU A 34 0.93 -6.42 -12.46
N ASP A 35 0.03 -6.12 -13.40
CA ASP A 35 0.38 -5.85 -14.79
C ASP A 35 -0.65 -4.90 -15.42
N ARG A 36 -0.65 -4.81 -16.76
CA ARG A 36 -1.57 -3.92 -17.49
C ARG A 36 -3.02 -4.40 -17.52
N ASP A 37 -3.27 -5.69 -17.28
CA ASP A 37 -4.60 -6.29 -17.23
C ASP A 37 -5.08 -6.46 -15.77
N CYS A 38 -4.14 -6.48 -14.81
CA CYS A 38 -4.36 -6.52 -13.36
C CYS A 38 -3.69 -5.32 -12.69
N GLU A 39 -4.33 -4.15 -12.81
CA GLU A 39 -3.72 -2.87 -12.45
C GLU A 39 -3.78 -2.52 -10.95
N HIS A 40 -4.44 -3.31 -10.11
CA HIS A 40 -4.50 -3.05 -8.67
C HIS A 40 -4.93 -4.26 -7.85
N PHE A 41 -4.67 -4.20 -6.54
CA PHE A 41 -5.30 -5.07 -5.54
C PHE A 41 -5.72 -4.28 -4.30
N HIS A 42 -6.65 -4.84 -3.53
CA HIS A 42 -7.27 -4.23 -2.38
C HIS A 42 -6.63 -4.69 -1.06
N LEU A 43 -6.55 -3.76 -0.13
CA LEU A 43 -6.24 -3.98 1.27
C LEU A 43 -7.54 -3.80 2.05
N ALA A 44 -7.97 -4.83 2.78
CA ALA A 44 -9.21 -4.80 3.55
C ALA A 44 -9.15 -5.75 4.74
N PRO A 45 -10.05 -5.64 5.74
CA PRO A 45 -10.12 -6.61 6.82
C PRO A 45 -10.43 -8.00 6.29
N GLU A 46 -9.92 -9.01 6.99
CA GLU A 46 -10.05 -10.43 6.62
C GLU A 46 -11.50 -10.86 6.37
N ASP A 47 -12.45 -10.32 7.14
CA ASP A 47 -13.88 -10.65 7.05
C ASP A 47 -14.52 -10.26 5.70
N TYR A 48 -13.88 -9.39 4.92
CA TYR A 48 -14.38 -8.97 3.61
C TYR A 48 -13.83 -9.80 2.45
N GLY A 49 -12.88 -10.72 2.70
CA GLY A 49 -12.41 -11.68 1.70
C GLY A 49 -11.79 -11.07 0.44
N MET A 50 -11.17 -9.89 0.57
CA MET A 50 -10.50 -9.19 -0.53
C MET A 50 -9.08 -9.74 -0.77
N ASP A 51 -8.39 -9.19 -1.76
CA ASP A 51 -7.07 -9.64 -2.24
C ASP A 51 -6.02 -9.78 -1.12
N CYS A 52 -5.90 -8.76 -0.26
CA CYS A 52 -4.92 -8.71 0.82
C CYS A 52 -5.55 -8.33 2.16
N ALA A 53 -5.55 -9.28 3.11
CA ALA A 53 -6.12 -9.07 4.43
C ALA A 53 -5.20 -8.20 5.32
N VAL A 54 -5.75 -7.13 5.89
CA VAL A 54 -5.06 -6.29 6.89
C VAL A 54 -5.57 -6.55 8.31
N SER A 55 -4.68 -6.41 9.27
CA SER A 55 -4.91 -6.48 10.71
C SER A 55 -5.25 -5.09 11.23
N GLU A 56 -6.36 -4.98 11.95
CA GLU A 56 -6.81 -3.73 12.58
C GLU A 56 -6.22 -3.50 13.98
N ILE A 57 -5.28 -4.35 14.40
CA ILE A 57 -4.61 -4.25 15.69
C ILE A 57 -3.42 -3.30 15.55
N PRO A 58 -3.42 -2.16 16.29
CA PRO A 58 -2.30 -1.22 16.27
C PRO A 58 -1.07 -1.79 16.98
N TYR A 59 0.12 -1.35 16.58
CA TYR A 59 1.37 -1.70 17.26
C TYR A 59 1.63 -0.82 18.50
N ARG A 60 1.11 0.41 18.49
CA ARG A 60 1.13 1.34 19.63
C ARG A 60 -0.26 1.91 19.84
N GLU A 61 -0.62 2.22 21.10
CA GLU A 61 -1.95 2.75 21.43
C GLU A 61 -2.29 4.06 20.71
N THR A 62 -1.29 4.85 20.36
CA THR A 62 -1.44 6.13 19.65
C THR A 62 -1.45 6.01 18.12
N ASP A 63 -1.19 4.81 17.57
CA ASP A 63 -1.16 4.61 16.13
C ASP A 63 -2.59 4.66 15.55
N ARG A 64 -2.78 5.46 14.50
CA ARG A 64 -4.01 5.42 13.70
C ARG A 64 -3.89 4.34 12.64
N VAL A 65 -4.68 3.28 12.76
CA VAL A 65 -4.70 2.16 11.81
C VAL A 65 -5.54 2.48 10.57
N PHE A 66 -5.07 2.06 9.40
CA PHE A 66 -5.82 2.09 8.15
C PHE A 66 -6.46 0.74 7.87
N THR A 67 -7.79 0.72 7.85
CA THR A 67 -8.60 -0.48 7.61
C THR A 67 -8.74 -0.81 6.12
N TRP A 68 -8.71 0.20 5.25
CA TRP A 68 -8.99 0.05 3.82
C TRP A 68 -7.91 0.74 2.99
N GLY A 69 -7.55 0.13 1.86
CA GLY A 69 -6.62 0.70 0.92
C GLY A 69 -6.64 0.00 -0.43
N LYS A 70 -5.90 0.57 -1.38
CA LYS A 70 -5.60 -0.05 -2.67
C LYS A 70 -4.14 0.19 -2.99
N ILE A 71 -3.51 -0.81 -3.60
CA ILE A 71 -2.22 -0.65 -4.27
C ILE A 71 -2.51 -0.58 -5.76
N LEU A 72 -2.06 0.50 -6.41
CA LEU A 72 -2.34 0.80 -7.81
C LEU A 72 -1.04 0.69 -8.61
N PHE A 73 -1.02 -0.16 -9.64
CA PHE A 73 0.03 -0.21 -10.64
C PHE A 73 -0.18 0.92 -11.64
N ARG A 74 0.84 1.77 -11.78
CA ARG A 74 0.81 2.95 -12.66
C ARG A 74 2.02 2.94 -13.60
N PRO A 75 1.90 2.32 -14.79
CA PRO A 75 2.89 2.48 -15.85
C PRO A 75 3.09 3.95 -16.23
N ASP A 76 4.35 4.35 -16.44
CA ASP A 76 4.71 5.74 -16.76
C ASP A 76 3.97 6.31 -17.99
N ASP A 77 3.65 5.49 -18.99
CA ASP A 77 2.96 5.98 -20.17
C ASP A 77 1.49 6.33 -19.88
N TRP A 78 0.85 5.64 -18.93
CA TRP A 78 -0.47 6.02 -18.45
C TRP A 78 -0.41 7.34 -17.68
N ASP A 79 0.59 7.51 -16.81
CA ASP A 79 0.73 8.76 -16.06
C ASP A 79 1.13 9.92 -16.97
N ARG A 80 1.95 9.71 -18.02
CA ARG A 80 2.19 10.74 -19.05
C ARG A 80 0.91 11.19 -19.76
N GLU A 81 -0.03 10.28 -20.02
CA GLU A 81 -1.28 10.60 -20.72
C GLU A 81 -2.33 11.23 -19.78
N TYR A 82 -2.56 10.60 -18.62
CA TYR A 82 -3.69 10.92 -17.75
C TYR A 82 -3.34 11.77 -16.53
N PHE A 83 -2.10 11.69 -16.04
CA PHE A 83 -1.63 12.40 -14.84
C PHE A 83 -0.26 13.08 -15.06
N PRO A 84 -0.07 13.87 -16.12
CA PRO A 84 1.27 14.35 -16.51
C PRO A 84 2.01 15.13 -15.41
N HIS A 85 1.28 15.76 -14.49
CA HIS A 85 1.85 16.49 -13.34
C HIS A 85 2.65 15.62 -12.36
N VAL A 86 2.48 14.29 -12.36
CA VAL A 86 3.30 13.38 -11.53
C VAL A 86 4.63 13.02 -12.23
N MET A 87 4.72 13.26 -13.53
CA MET A 87 5.92 13.05 -14.33
C MET A 87 6.82 14.30 -14.37
N ASP A 88 6.32 15.45 -13.89
CA ASP A 88 7.07 16.70 -13.83
C ASP A 88 8.14 16.58 -12.75
N GLU A 89 9.41 16.44 -13.16
CA GLU A 89 10.55 16.62 -12.27
C GLU A 89 10.57 18.09 -11.83
N LYS A 90 9.97 18.39 -10.68
CA LYS A 90 10.28 19.64 -9.98
C LYS A 90 11.74 19.53 -9.56
N THR A 91 12.62 20.11 -10.36
CA THR A 91 13.95 20.47 -9.89
C THR A 91 13.76 21.45 -8.75
N ASP A 92 13.79 20.96 -7.51
CA ASP A 92 14.02 21.78 -6.34
C ASP A 92 15.40 22.41 -6.52
N SER A 93 15.43 23.57 -7.19
CA SER A 93 16.59 24.42 -7.22
C SER A 93 16.80 24.90 -5.80
N PRO A 94 17.94 24.62 -5.15
CA PRO A 94 18.20 25.17 -3.84
C PRO A 94 18.38 26.69 -3.98
N THR A 95 17.37 27.46 -3.56
CA THR A 95 17.52 28.88 -3.23
C THR A 95 18.10 29.04 -1.85
#